data_AF-A0A2R4WZR7-F1
#
_entry.id   AF-A0A2R4WZR7-F1
#
_cell.length_a   1.000
_cell.length_b   1.000
_cell.length_c   1.000
_cell.angle_alpha   90.00
_cell.angle_beta   90.00
_cell.angle_gamma   90.00
#
_symmetry.space_group_name_H-M   'P 1'
#
loop_
_entity.id
_entity.type
_entity.pdbx_description
1 polymer ?
#
loop_
_entity_poly.entity_id
_entity_poly.type
_entity_poly.pdbx_seq_one_letter_code
_entity_poly.pdbx_strand_id
1 'polypeptide(L)'
;MSEGSPSDRLAPDLIDRVEALTVPELRALGALVEDRLAGSNDDLETMIRESAAGEIVDIDLENDASALVHKHPPAPDGSGVNEDTVSLYRVRRQPRFEGGEELRWAYLGDAADAHGPHCPDCGHPLPDDLTTCPHCGREVSDS
;
A
#
# COMPACT_ATOMS: atom_id res chain seq x y z
N MET A 1 -1.81 -27.35 -6.31
CA MET A 1 -2.54 -26.69 -7.40
C MET A 1 -1.47 -26.01 -8.23
N SER A 2 -1.21 -26.47 -9.46
CA SER A 2 -0.19 -25.85 -10.29
C SER A 2 -0.74 -24.53 -10.81
N GLU A 3 -0.13 -23.41 -10.43
CA GLU A 3 -0.36 -22.13 -11.09
C GLU A 3 0.08 -22.31 -12.56
N GLY A 4 -0.83 -22.04 -13.50
CA GLY A 4 -0.53 -22.10 -14.93
C GLY A 4 0.63 -21.18 -15.30
N SER A 5 1.31 -21.49 -16.40
CA SER A 5 2.43 -20.67 -16.85
C SER A 5 1.94 -19.25 -17.17
N PRO A 6 2.74 -18.20 -16.96
CA PRO A 6 2.35 -16.82 -17.31
C PRO A 6 1.89 -16.69 -18.77
N SER A 7 2.50 -17.49 -19.65
CA SER A 7 2.16 -17.61 -21.06
C SER A 7 0.73 -18.09 -21.32
N ASP A 8 0.12 -18.86 -20.41
CA ASP A 8 -1.26 -19.36 -20.55
C ASP A 8 -2.30 -18.23 -20.53
N ARG A 9 -1.91 -17.04 -20.05
CA ARG A 9 -2.74 -15.83 -20.00
C ARG A 9 -2.53 -14.90 -21.21
N LEU A 10 -1.57 -15.22 -22.07
CA LEU A 10 -1.24 -14.43 -23.25
C LEU A 10 -1.82 -15.06 -24.52
N ALA A 11 -2.12 -14.23 -25.52
CA ALA A 11 -2.54 -14.73 -26.83
C ALA A 11 -1.37 -15.51 -27.49
N PRO A 12 -1.60 -16.68 -28.11
CA PRO A 12 -0.54 -17.46 -28.75
C PRO A 12 0.29 -16.65 -29.76
N ASP A 13 -0.37 -15.85 -30.59
CA ASP A 13 0.31 -15.01 -31.59
C ASP A 13 1.25 -13.95 -30.96
N LEU A 14 0.99 -13.55 -29.70
CA LEU A 14 1.86 -12.64 -28.97
C LEU A 14 3.13 -13.36 -28.48
N ILE A 15 2.99 -14.62 -28.05
CA ILE A 15 4.12 -15.45 -27.60
C ILE A 15 5.10 -15.64 -28.76
N ASP A 16 4.61 -16.07 -29.92
CA ASP A 16 5.44 -16.27 -31.11
C ASP A 16 6.18 -14.99 -31.52
N ARG A 17 5.50 -13.84 -31.41
CA ARG A 17 6.10 -12.53 -31.73
C ARG A 17 7.18 -12.13 -30.73
N VAL A 18 6.99 -12.42 -29.44
CA VAL A 18 8.00 -12.14 -28.40
C VAL A 18 9.20 -13.08 -28.55
N GLU A 19 8.99 -14.36 -28.84
CA GLU A 19 10.07 -15.33 -29.07
C GLU A 19 10.91 -15.02 -30.32
N ALA A 20 10.32 -14.36 -31.31
CA ALA A 20 11.03 -13.91 -32.52
C ALA A 20 11.89 -12.66 -32.30
N LEU A 21 11.77 -11.97 -31.15
CA LEU A 21 12.52 -10.75 -30.88
C LEU A 21 13.99 -11.05 -30.57
N THR A 22 14.86 -10.15 -31.01
CA THR A 22 16.26 -10.16 -30.59
C THR A 22 16.41 -9.74 -29.13
N VAL A 23 17.54 -10.07 -28.49
CA VAL A 23 17.82 -9.69 -27.10
C VAL A 23 17.70 -8.16 -26.85
N PRO A 24 18.19 -7.27 -27.73
CA PRO A 24 17.97 -5.83 -27.58
C PRO A 24 16.49 -5.42 -27.65
N GLU A 25 15.72 -6.01 -28.56
CA GLU A 25 14.27 -5.74 -28.69
C GLU A 25 13.49 -6.25 -27.48
N LEU A 26 13.86 -7.42 -26.94
CA LEU A 26 13.30 -7.94 -25.70
C LEU A 26 13.54 -7.00 -24.51
N ARG A 27 14.73 -6.41 -24.40
CA ARG A 27 15.01 -5.41 -23.35
C ARG A 27 14.17 -4.15 -23.54
N ALA A 28 14.01 -3.68 -24.77
CA ALA A 28 13.17 -2.52 -25.06
C ALA A 28 11.69 -2.79 -24.76
N LEU A 29 11.19 -3.98 -25.09
CA LEU A 29 9.84 -4.42 -24.72
C LEU A 29 9.68 -4.50 -23.20
N GLY A 30 10.67 -5.05 -22.49
CA GLY A 30 10.67 -5.10 -21.03
C GLY A 30 10.54 -3.71 -20.41
N ALA A 31 11.37 -2.76 -20.85
CA ALA A 31 11.30 -1.37 -20.38
C ALA A 31 9.94 -0.71 -20.68
N LEU A 32 9.36 -0.97 -21.86
CA LEU A 32 8.03 -0.47 -22.21
C LEU A 32 6.93 -1.06 -21.31
N VAL A 33 7.03 -2.35 -20.98
CA VAL A 33 6.08 -3.01 -20.08
C VAL A 33 6.21 -2.46 -18.66
N GLU A 34 7.43 -2.28 -18.16
CA GLU A 34 7.70 -1.67 -16.85
C GLU A 34 7.14 -0.25 -16.77
N ASP A 35 7.39 0.58 -17.78
CA ASP A 35 6.84 1.95 -17.89
C ASP A 35 5.31 1.96 -17.90
N ARG A 36 4.69 1.03 -18.65
CA ARG A 36 3.23 0.89 -18.70
C ARG A 36 2.63 0.47 -17.35
N LEU A 37 3.29 -0.46 -16.65
CA LEU A 37 2.88 -0.92 -15.33
C LEU A 37 3.06 0.18 -14.27
N ALA A 38 4.17 0.93 -14.33
CA ALA A 38 4.40 2.08 -13.46
C ALA A 38 3.30 3.14 -13.62
N GLY A 39 2.90 3.48 -14.86
CA GLY A 39 1.79 4.40 -15.07
C GLY A 39 0.45 3.90 -14.49
N SER A 40 0.18 2.58 -14.52
CA SER A 40 -1.03 2.02 -13.91
C SER A 40 -1.01 2.07 -12.37
N ASN A 41 0.18 1.98 -11.78
CA ASN A 41 0.40 2.14 -10.35
C ASN A 41 0.19 3.59 -9.91
N ASP A 42 0.73 4.55 -10.66
CA ASP A 42 0.53 5.99 -10.41
C ASP A 42 -0.95 6.38 -10.50
N ASP A 43 -1.67 5.81 -11.48
CA ASP A 43 -3.12 5.98 -11.62
C ASP A 43 -3.86 5.43 -10.38
N LEU A 44 -3.48 4.24 -9.88
CA LEU A 44 -4.09 3.64 -8.69
C LEU A 44 -3.84 4.48 -7.44
N GLU A 45 -2.60 4.92 -7.23
CA GLU A 45 -2.21 5.76 -6.10
C GLU A 45 -2.97 7.09 -6.10
N THR A 46 -3.13 7.71 -7.27
CA THR A 46 -3.93 8.92 -7.46
C THR A 46 -5.39 8.68 -7.08
N MET A 47 -6.02 7.62 -7.62
CA MET A 47 -7.41 7.28 -7.29
C MET A 47 -7.60 7.02 -5.78
N ILE A 48 -6.63 6.37 -5.13
CA ILE A 48 -6.66 6.11 -3.69
C ILE A 48 -6.68 7.42 -2.92
N ARG A 49 -5.77 8.36 -3.22
CA ARG A 49 -5.71 9.65 -2.53
C ARG A 49 -6.95 10.51 -2.75
N GLU A 50 -7.51 10.51 -3.96
CA GLU A 50 -8.71 11.29 -4.29
C GLU A 50 -9.98 10.75 -3.62
N SER A 51 -10.06 9.44 -3.37
CA SER A 51 -11.25 8.80 -2.80
C SER A 51 -11.16 8.52 -1.29
N ALA A 52 -9.97 8.64 -0.70
CA ALA A 52 -9.74 8.37 0.71
C ALA A 52 -10.54 9.32 1.61
N ALA A 53 -11.21 8.75 2.62
CA ALA A 53 -11.76 9.52 3.73
C ALA A 53 -10.74 9.61 4.87
N GLY A 54 -10.37 10.82 5.26
CA GLY A 54 -9.32 11.09 6.24
C GLY A 54 -7.98 11.42 5.59
N GLU A 55 -6.89 11.22 6.30
CA GLU A 55 -5.54 11.56 5.82
C GLU A 55 -4.72 10.30 5.57
N ILE A 56 -4.16 10.17 4.37
CA ILE A 56 -3.29 9.05 4.01
C ILE A 56 -1.92 9.27 4.66
N VAL A 57 -1.50 8.29 5.45
CA VAL A 57 -0.15 8.21 6.03
C VAL A 57 0.80 7.56 5.03
N ASP A 58 0.39 6.41 4.48
CA ASP A 58 1.24 5.63 3.58
C ASP A 58 0.41 4.76 2.62
N ILE A 59 0.99 4.47 1.46
CA ILE A 59 0.42 3.59 0.42
C ILE A 59 1.50 2.60 -0.02
N ASP A 60 1.34 1.35 0.37
CA ASP A 60 2.16 0.23 -0.10
C ASP A 60 1.48 -0.43 -1.31
N LEU A 61 2.00 -0.18 -2.51
CA LEU A 61 1.49 -0.81 -3.74
C LEU A 61 1.92 -2.28 -3.78
N GLU A 62 0.96 -3.20 -3.65
CA GLU A 62 1.21 -4.64 -3.81
C GLU A 62 1.31 -5.01 -5.30
N ASN A 63 0.52 -4.35 -6.16
CA ASN A 63 0.49 -4.47 -7.62
C ASN A 63 -0.41 -3.36 -8.22
N ASP A 64 -0.62 -3.42 -9.54
CA ASP A 64 -1.44 -2.49 -10.33
C ASP A 64 -2.94 -2.51 -10.02
N ALA A 65 -3.40 -3.47 -9.21
CA ALA A 65 -4.80 -3.64 -8.82
C ALA A 65 -5.03 -3.68 -7.30
N SER A 66 -3.98 -3.64 -6.47
CA SER A 66 -4.08 -3.82 -5.02
C SER A 66 -3.01 -3.01 -4.29
N ALA A 67 -3.42 -2.35 -3.21
CA ALA A 67 -2.52 -1.63 -2.31
C ALA A 67 -2.94 -1.85 -0.84
N LEU A 68 -1.97 -1.77 0.06
CA LEU A 68 -2.22 -1.57 1.48
C LEU A 68 -2.12 -0.08 1.78
N VAL A 69 -3.10 0.45 2.50
CA VAL A 69 -3.22 1.89 2.77
C VAL A 69 -3.31 2.08 4.27
N HIS A 70 -2.39 2.86 4.80
CA HIS A 70 -2.40 3.36 6.17
C HIS A 70 -2.99 4.76 6.16
N LYS A 71 -4.02 5.00 6.97
CA LYS A 71 -4.62 6.33 7.05
C LYS A 71 -5.13 6.67 8.45
N HIS A 72 -5.06 7.95 8.79
CA HIS A 72 -5.80 8.50 9.92
C HIS A 72 -7.28 8.57 9.54
N PRO A 73 -8.18 7.89 10.27
CA PRO A 73 -9.60 7.98 10.01
C PRO A 73 -10.11 9.39 10.35
N PRO A 74 -11.27 9.82 9.79
CA PRO A 74 -11.89 11.06 10.21
C PRO A 74 -12.13 11.09 11.72
N ALA A 75 -11.94 12.25 12.34
CA ALA A 75 -12.21 12.44 13.77
C ALA A 75 -13.69 12.14 14.07
N PRO A 76 -14.01 11.48 15.20
CA PRO A 76 -15.38 11.09 15.53
C PRO A 76 -16.32 12.28 15.76
N ASP A 77 -15.77 13.44 16.12
CA ASP A 77 -16.49 14.70 16.28
C ASP A 77 -16.57 15.54 14.98
N GLY A 78 -15.99 15.03 13.89
CA GLY A 78 -15.92 15.70 12.59
C GLY A 78 -14.86 16.81 12.51
N SER A 79 -14.01 16.98 13.52
CA SER A 79 -12.93 17.99 13.51
C SER A 79 -11.66 17.49 12.81
N GLY A 80 -11.76 17.19 11.51
CA GLY A 80 -10.59 16.75 10.74
C GLY A 80 -10.32 15.25 10.89
N VAL A 81 -9.10 14.86 11.28
CA VAL A 81 -8.66 13.46 11.35
C VAL A 81 -8.26 13.08 12.77
N ASN A 82 -8.41 11.80 13.09
CA ASN A 82 -7.94 11.22 14.33
C ASN A 82 -6.47 10.78 14.15
N GLU A 83 -5.53 11.66 14.53
CA GLU A 83 -4.09 11.38 14.46
C GLU A 83 -3.65 10.27 15.44
N ASP A 84 -4.43 10.01 16.48
CA ASP A 84 -4.10 9.01 17.52
C ASP A 84 -4.26 7.57 17.02
N THR A 85 -4.90 7.35 15.86
CA THR A 85 -5.16 6.02 15.30
C THR A 85 -4.71 5.94 13.85
N VAL A 86 -4.01 4.87 13.50
CA VAL A 86 -3.72 4.51 12.11
C VAL A 86 -4.51 3.26 11.75
N SER A 87 -5.46 3.41 10.84
CA SER A 87 -6.26 2.31 10.32
C SER A 87 -5.62 1.76 9.04
N LEU A 88 -5.51 0.44 8.96
CA LEU A 88 -5.01 -0.27 7.79
C LEU A 88 -6.16 -0.77 6.92
N TYR A 89 -6.06 -0.52 5.62
CA TYR A 89 -7.00 -0.97 4.61
C TYR A 89 -6.27 -1.70 3.48
N ARG A 90 -6.91 -2.73 2.93
CA ARG A 90 -6.57 -3.21 1.60
C ARG A 90 -7.51 -2.57 0.60
N VAL A 91 -6.94 -1.89 -0.38
CA VAL A 91 -7.70 -1.26 -1.47
C VAL A 91 -7.49 -2.06 -2.73
N ARG A 92 -8.57 -2.37 -3.44
CA ARG A 92 -8.52 -3.08 -4.72
C ARG A 92 -9.26 -2.34 -5.80
N ARG A 93 -8.64 -2.23 -6.97
CA ARG A 93 -9.28 -1.77 -8.21
C ARG A 93 -10.21 -2.86 -8.71
N GLN A 94 -11.49 -2.53 -8.90
CA GLN A 94 -12.48 -3.42 -9.49
C GLN A 94 -13.14 -2.75 -10.70
N PRO A 95 -13.31 -3.47 -11.82
CA PRO A 95 -14.11 -2.97 -12.93
C PRO A 95 -15.58 -2.91 -12.51
N ARG A 96 -16.25 -1.78 -12.78
CA ARG A 96 -17.69 -1.66 -12.59
C ARG A 96 -18.43 -2.43 -13.68
N PHE A 97 -19.58 -2.99 -13.33
CA PHE A 97 -20.44 -3.73 -14.26
C PHE A 97 -20.96 -2.87 -15.42
N GLU A 98 -21.12 -1.56 -15.20
CA GLU A 98 -21.59 -0.59 -16.22
C GLU A 98 -20.45 0.11 -16.98
N GLY A 99 -19.21 -0.36 -16.78
CA GLY A 99 -18.00 0.30 -17.28
C GLY A 99 -17.41 1.30 -16.28
N GLY A 100 -16.10 1.55 -16.40
CA GLY A 100 -15.33 2.32 -15.43
C GLY A 100 -14.80 1.46 -14.29
N GLU A 101 -14.15 2.12 -13.32
CA GLU A 101 -13.42 1.47 -12.25
C GLU A 101 -13.87 2.01 -10.90
N GLU A 102 -13.75 1.17 -9.88
CA GLU A 102 -14.07 1.53 -8.51
C GLU A 102 -13.01 0.97 -7.57
N LEU A 103 -12.71 1.74 -6.53
CA LEU A 103 -11.85 1.29 -5.45
C LEU A 103 -12.69 0.64 -4.36
N ARG A 104 -12.44 -0.63 -4.13
CA ARG A 104 -13.01 -1.36 -3.01
C ARG A 104 -12.06 -1.32 -1.82
N TRP A 105 -12.49 -0.64 -0.77
CA TRP A 105 -11.77 -0.54 0.50
C TRP A 105 -12.20 -1.65 1.45
N ALA A 106 -11.25 -2.44 1.94
CA ALA A 106 -11.48 -3.47 2.94
C ALA A 106 -10.65 -3.14 4.18
N TYR A 107 -11.32 -2.80 5.28
CA TYR A 107 -10.67 -2.56 6.57
C TYR A 107 -10.02 -3.85 7.08
N LEU A 108 -8.75 -3.77 7.47
CA LEU A 108 -7.97 -4.90 7.97
C LEU A 108 -7.76 -4.83 9.48
N GLY A 109 -7.85 -3.65 10.08
CA GLY A 109 -7.67 -3.42 11.51
C GLY A 109 -7.15 -2.03 11.77
N ASP A 110 -7.26 -1.61 13.02
CA ASP A 110 -6.52 -0.46 13.54
C ASP A 110 -5.20 -0.98 14.08
N ALA A 111 -4.11 -0.31 13.73
CA ALA A 111 -2.95 -0.33 14.60
C ALA A 111 -3.37 0.44 15.86
N ALA A 112 -4.04 -0.24 16.79
CA ALA A 112 -4.26 0.26 18.12
C ALA A 112 -2.86 0.52 18.69
N ASP A 113 -2.55 1.80 18.86
CA ASP A 113 -1.37 2.28 19.54
C ASP A 113 -0.02 1.74 19.04
N ALA A 114 0.47 2.33 17.95
CA ALA A 114 1.90 2.70 17.94
C ALA A 114 2.19 3.85 18.94
N HIS A 115 1.18 4.32 19.69
CA HIS A 115 1.25 5.23 20.83
C HIS A 115 1.48 4.50 22.16
N GLY A 116 2.10 3.32 22.17
CA GLY A 116 2.89 2.92 23.33
C GLY A 116 3.81 4.09 23.73
N PRO A 117 4.10 4.30 25.02
CA PRO A 117 4.80 5.49 25.49
C PRO A 117 6.02 5.77 24.63
N HIS A 118 6.10 6.92 23.97
CA HIS A 118 7.30 7.23 23.19
C HIS A 118 8.40 7.64 24.15
N CYS A 119 9.63 7.23 23.89
CA CYS A 119 10.75 7.70 24.69
C CYS A 119 10.85 9.23 24.56
N PRO A 120 10.79 10.00 25.66
CA PRO A 120 10.79 11.46 25.61
C PRO A 120 12.09 12.05 25.05
N ASP A 121 13.17 11.26 25.01
CA ASP A 121 14.48 11.72 24.54
C ASP A 121 14.73 11.38 23.05
N CYS A 122 14.32 10.19 22.59
CA CYS A 122 14.65 9.73 21.23
C CYS A 122 13.42 9.51 20.32
N GLY A 123 12.21 9.63 20.86
CA GLY A 123 10.97 9.53 20.09
C GLY A 123 10.66 8.14 19.54
N HIS A 124 11.35 7.09 20.00
CA HIS A 124 11.04 5.72 19.59
C HIS A 124 9.87 5.16 20.42
N PRO A 125 8.92 4.41 19.81
CA PRO A 125 7.83 3.79 20.54
C PRO A 125 8.38 2.81 21.57
N LEU A 126 7.86 2.87 22.81
CA LEU A 126 8.17 1.91 23.87
C LEU A 126 6.97 0.97 24.06
N PRO A 127 7.21 -0.32 24.29
CA PRO A 127 6.23 -1.20 24.90
C PRO A 127 5.82 -0.67 26.28
N ASP A 128 4.56 -0.85 26.65
CA ASP A 128 3.96 -0.34 27.90
C ASP A 128 4.67 -0.81 29.19
N ASP A 129 5.43 -1.92 29.13
CA ASP A 129 6.06 -2.55 30.29
C ASP A 129 7.58 -2.24 30.45
N LEU A 130 8.12 -1.22 29.75
CA LEU A 130 9.56 -0.91 29.81
C LEU A 130 9.90 0.24 30.75
N THR A 131 10.78 -0.05 31.72
CA THR A 131 11.40 0.97 32.60
C THR A 131 12.65 1.61 31.99
N THR A 132 13.13 1.14 30.84
CA THR A 132 14.31 1.69 30.15
C THR A 132 14.18 1.55 28.64
N CYS A 133 14.45 2.63 27.91
CA CYS A 133 14.45 2.63 26.46
C CYS A 133 15.62 1.81 25.90
N PRO A 134 15.39 0.78 25.06
CA PRO A 134 16.47 -0.03 24.48
C PRO A 134 17.25 0.70 23.38
N HIS A 135 16.76 1.83 22.87
CA HIS A 135 17.40 2.57 21.79
C HIS A 135 18.38 3.64 22.28
N CYS A 136 18.08 4.33 23.38
CA CYS A 136 18.94 5.39 23.92
C CYS A 136 19.41 5.14 25.36
N GLY A 137 18.86 4.15 26.05
CA GLY A 137 19.24 3.79 27.42
C GLY A 137 18.62 4.67 28.51
N ARG A 138 17.66 5.54 28.18
CA ARG A 138 16.97 6.41 29.15
C ARG A 138 16.00 5.61 30.02
N GLU A 139 16.00 5.86 31.32
CA GLU A 139 14.96 5.35 32.23
C GLU A 139 13.63 6.05 31.97
N VAL A 140 12.58 5.25 31.83
CA VAL A 140 11.21 5.69 31.59
C VAL A 140 10.48 5.51 32.92
N SER A 141 10.17 6.61 33.59
CA SER A 141 9.54 6.57 34.91
C SER A 141 8.01 6.64 34.75
N ASP A 142 7.30 5.64 35.27
CA ASP A 142 5.86 5.74 35.52
C ASP A 142 5.63 6.79 36.61
N SER A 143 4.80 7.80 36.36
CA SER A 143 4.38 8.78 37.37
C SER A 143 2.90 9.08 37.25
#